data_AF-A0A524IKZ8-F1
#
_entry.id   AF-A0A524IKZ8-F1
#
_cell.length_a   1.000
_cell.length_b   1.000
_cell.length_c   1.000
_cell.angle_alpha   90.00
_cell.angle_beta   90.00
_cell.angle_gamma   90.00
#
_symmetry.space_group_name_H-M   'P 1'
#
loop_
_entity.id
_entity.type
_entity.pdbx_description
1 polymer ?
#
loop_
_entity_poly.entity_id
_entity_poly.type
_entity_poly.pdbx_seq_one_letter_code
_entity_poly.pdbx_strand_id
1 'polypeptide(L)'
;RGVIGEGTAKVVITTDAVDIAGKTGTGEVGLAEKWNSWFTAYGPYEYENPEDTVVVVVMVESTNDWEWWAPKAANIVFQGIFAKQNYEEAVKTLNLWYLNNP
;
A
#
# COMPACT_ATOMS: atom_id res chain seq x y z
N ARG A 1 -13.70 1.36 7.58
CA ARG A 1 -12.65 1.99 8.45
C ARG A 1 -11.98 1.07 9.49
N GLY A 2 -12.51 -0.09 9.88
CA GLY A 2 -11.95 -0.89 11.00
C GLY A 2 -10.48 -1.36 10.85
N VAL A 3 -10.00 -1.67 9.64
CA VAL A 3 -8.62 -2.19 9.45
C VAL A 3 -7.58 -1.10 9.17
N ILE A 4 -7.99 0.07 8.67
CA ILE A 4 -7.09 1.19 8.37
C ILE A 4 -7.08 2.24 9.49
N GLY A 5 -8.17 2.36 10.27
CA GLY A 5 -8.21 3.19 11.48
C GLY A 5 -7.67 2.49 12.74
N GLU A 6 -7.91 1.19 12.88
CA GLU A 6 -7.63 0.40 14.10
C GLU A 6 -6.98 -0.98 13.87
N GLY A 7 -6.56 -1.30 12.63
CA GLY A 7 -5.92 -2.58 12.28
C GLY A 7 -4.48 -2.46 11.78
N THR A 8 -3.88 -3.63 11.48
CA THR A 8 -2.48 -3.84 11.04
C THR A 8 -2.01 -2.94 9.89
N ALA A 9 -2.92 -2.42 9.06
CA ALA A 9 -2.59 -1.58 7.90
C ALA A 9 -2.23 -0.12 8.26
N LYS A 10 -2.47 0.34 9.50
CA LYS A 10 -2.15 1.70 9.96
C LYS A 10 -0.65 2.02 9.93
N VAL A 11 0.20 1.01 9.87
CA VAL A 11 1.66 1.15 10.03
C VAL A 11 2.38 1.41 8.69
N VAL A 12 1.72 1.23 7.54
CA VAL A 12 2.40 1.27 6.21
C VAL A 12 1.72 2.13 5.14
N ILE A 13 0.45 2.50 5.31
CA ILE A 13 -0.18 3.54 4.48
C ILE A 13 -0.04 4.87 5.22
N THR A 14 0.76 5.78 4.67
CA THR A 14 1.16 7.04 5.31
C THR A 14 0.95 8.26 4.41
N THR A 15 0.40 8.07 3.21
CA THR A 15 0.06 9.18 2.32
C THR A 15 -1.07 10.02 2.93
N ASP A 16 -0.87 11.35 2.96
CA ASP A 16 -1.92 12.32 3.30
C ASP A 16 -2.66 12.83 2.05
N ALA A 17 -2.29 12.32 0.85
CA ALA A 17 -2.84 12.79 -0.42
C ALA A 17 -4.29 12.31 -0.66
N VAL A 18 -4.68 11.20 -0.03
CA VAL A 18 -6.01 10.60 -0.20
C VAL A 18 -6.35 9.66 0.97
N ASP A 19 -7.61 9.69 1.40
CA ASP A 19 -8.13 8.68 2.33
C ASP A 19 -8.39 7.36 1.59
N ILE A 20 -7.86 6.25 2.10
CA ILE A 20 -7.91 4.93 1.44
C ILE A 20 -8.64 3.91 2.30
N ALA A 21 -9.41 3.02 1.68
CA ALA A 21 -9.92 1.79 2.29
C ALA A 21 -9.32 0.56 1.64
N GLY A 22 -8.92 -0.43 2.43
CA GLY A 22 -8.25 -1.62 1.92
C GLY A 22 -8.04 -2.71 2.96
N LYS A 23 -7.50 -3.83 2.47
CA LYS A 23 -7.26 -5.03 3.27
C LYS A 23 -5.92 -5.67 2.88
N THR A 24 -5.15 -6.06 3.89
CA THR A 24 -3.95 -6.87 3.74
C THR A 24 -4.31 -8.34 3.58
N GLY A 25 -3.50 -9.06 2.81
CA GLY A 25 -3.59 -10.51 2.65
C GLY A 25 -2.20 -11.14 2.69
N THR A 26 -2.15 -12.39 3.13
CA THR A 26 -0.94 -13.20 3.14
C THR A 26 -1.29 -14.53 2.51
N GLY A 27 -0.60 -14.91 1.43
CA GLY A 27 -0.86 -16.15 0.69
C GLY A 27 0.24 -17.17 0.93
N GLU A 28 -0.09 -18.33 1.46
CA GLU A 28 0.83 -19.46 1.57
C GLU A 28 1.20 -19.99 0.17
N VAL A 29 2.49 -20.24 -0.06
CA VAL A 29 3.00 -20.71 -1.36
C VAL A 29 3.57 -22.13 -1.32
N GLY A 30 3.26 -22.90 -0.28
CA GLY A 30 3.78 -24.26 -0.09
C GLY A 30 5.28 -24.33 0.24
N LEU A 31 5.92 -23.19 0.47
CA LEU A 31 7.29 -23.06 0.97
C LEU A 31 7.25 -22.67 2.45
N ALA A 32 8.03 -23.36 3.28
CA ALA A 32 8.12 -23.04 4.70
C ALA A 32 8.61 -21.59 4.89
N GLU A 33 7.94 -20.87 5.79
CA GLU A 33 8.28 -19.48 6.17
C GLU A 33 8.25 -18.45 5.03
N LYS A 34 7.53 -18.76 3.95
CA LYS A 34 7.39 -17.89 2.78
C LYS A 34 5.93 -17.69 2.42
N TRP A 35 5.56 -16.42 2.25
CA TRP A 35 4.21 -16.02 1.88
C TRP A 35 4.22 -14.87 0.88
N ASN A 36 3.29 -14.91 -0.07
CA ASN A 36 3.02 -13.77 -0.94
C ASN A 36 2.41 -12.64 -0.12
N SER A 37 2.95 -11.43 -0.27
CA SER A 37 2.36 -10.23 0.32
C SER A 37 1.28 -9.70 -0.61
N TRP A 38 0.06 -9.56 -0.11
CA TRP A 38 -1.07 -9.02 -0.86
C TRP A 38 -1.62 -7.74 -0.21
N PHE A 39 -2.05 -6.82 -1.06
CA PHE A 39 -2.84 -5.67 -0.64
C PHE A 39 -3.84 -5.31 -1.72
N THR A 40 -5.08 -5.07 -1.32
CA THR A 40 -6.14 -4.56 -2.19
C THR A 40 -6.79 -3.37 -1.51
N ALA A 41 -6.86 -2.25 -2.22
CA ALA A 41 -7.38 -1.02 -1.68
C ALA A 41 -7.99 -0.13 -2.77
N TYR A 42 -8.80 0.83 -2.36
CA TYR A 42 -9.32 1.89 -3.20
C TYR A 42 -9.26 3.24 -2.49
N GLY A 43 -9.13 4.30 -3.27
CA GLY A 43 -9.17 5.70 -2.82
C GLY A 43 -9.70 6.62 -3.93
N PRO A 44 -10.39 7.73 -3.62
CA PRO A 44 -10.77 8.17 -2.28
C PRO A 44 -11.78 7.21 -1.61
N TYR A 45 -11.71 7.09 -0.29
CA TYR A 45 -12.66 6.26 0.48
C TYR A 45 -14.07 6.85 0.45
N GLU A 46 -14.16 8.15 0.64
CA GLU A 46 -15.38 8.93 0.44
C GLU A 46 -15.32 9.55 -0.94
N TYR A 47 -16.21 9.13 -1.84
CA TYR A 47 -16.30 9.63 -3.20
C TYR A 47 -17.76 9.95 -3.53
N GLU A 48 -17.97 11.01 -4.33
CA GLU A 48 -19.30 11.35 -4.86
C GLU A 48 -19.58 10.57 -6.15
N ASN A 49 -18.58 10.47 -7.03
CA ASN A 49 -18.66 9.70 -8.27
C ASN A 49 -17.68 8.53 -8.24
N PRO A 50 -18.11 7.30 -8.58
CA PRO A 50 -17.23 6.13 -8.65
C PRO A 50 -16.04 6.32 -9.60
N GLU A 51 -16.18 7.18 -10.60
CA GLU A 51 -15.19 7.44 -11.65
C GLU A 51 -13.95 8.17 -11.13
N ASP A 52 -14.07 8.84 -9.98
CA ASP A 52 -12.96 9.50 -9.29
C ASP A 52 -12.13 8.52 -8.44
N THR A 53 -12.57 7.26 -8.35
CA THR A 53 -11.95 6.24 -7.49
C THR A 53 -10.92 5.43 -8.28
N VAL A 54 -9.76 5.22 -7.64
CA VAL A 54 -8.70 4.33 -8.12
C VAL A 54 -8.62 3.11 -7.24
N VAL A 55 -8.66 1.93 -7.86
CA VAL A 55 -8.45 0.64 -7.20
C VAL A 55 -7.02 0.17 -7.48
N VAL A 56 -6.29 -0.17 -6.42
CA VAL A 56 -4.92 -0.68 -6.49
C VAL A 56 -4.88 -2.07 -5.86
N VAL A 57 -4.39 -3.04 -6.64
CA VAL A 57 -4.11 -4.41 -6.18
C VAL A 57 -2.63 -4.68 -6.37
N VAL A 58 -1.94 -5.04 -5.28
CA VAL A 58 -0.52 -5.36 -5.29
C VAL A 58 -0.32 -6.79 -4.78
N MET A 59 0.42 -7.58 -5.55
CA MET A 59 0.99 -8.86 -5.15
C MET A 59 2.50 -8.76 -5.22
N VAL A 60 3.18 -9.16 -4.15
CA VAL A 60 4.62 -9.38 -4.15
C VAL A 60 4.88 -10.84 -3.86
N GLU A 61 5.53 -11.52 -4.78
CA GLU A 61 5.87 -12.93 -4.64
C GLU A 61 6.84 -13.15 -3.47
N SER A 62 6.75 -14.33 -2.85
CA SER A 62 7.56 -14.76 -1.70
C SER A 62 9.00 -15.13 -2.09
N THR A 63 9.63 -14.34 -2.95
CA THR A 63 11.02 -14.51 -3.37
C THR A 63 11.99 -13.78 -2.45
N ASN A 64 11.51 -12.74 -1.74
CA ASN A 64 12.26 -11.94 -0.78
C ASN A 64 11.95 -12.32 0.67
N ASP A 65 12.73 -11.80 1.62
CA ASP A 65 12.38 -11.84 3.04
C ASP A 65 10.99 -11.23 3.27
N TRP A 66 10.19 -11.91 4.10
CA TRP A 66 8.81 -11.52 4.31
C TRP A 66 8.73 -10.17 5.02
N GLU A 67 7.92 -9.29 4.44
CA GLU A 67 7.64 -7.96 4.95
C GLU A 67 6.36 -7.44 4.28
N TRP A 68 5.79 -6.33 4.76
CA TRP A 68 4.59 -5.72 4.17
C TRP A 68 4.86 -4.95 2.88
N TRP A 69 5.48 -5.63 1.90
CA TRP A 69 5.87 -5.03 0.63
C TRP A 69 4.68 -4.53 -0.20
N ALA A 70 3.57 -5.28 -0.23
CA ALA A 70 2.41 -4.89 -1.03
C ALA A 70 1.73 -3.60 -0.52
N PRO A 71 1.45 -3.44 0.80
CA PRO A 71 0.98 -2.17 1.33
C PRO A 71 1.96 -1.00 1.10
N LYS A 72 3.27 -1.23 1.28
CA LYS A 72 4.32 -0.21 1.06
C LYS A 72 4.32 0.30 -0.38
N ALA A 73 4.26 -0.61 -1.36
CA ALA A 73 4.17 -0.26 -2.77
C ALA A 73 2.87 0.50 -3.10
N ALA A 74 1.74 0.04 -2.56
CA ALA A 74 0.46 0.72 -2.77
C ALA A 74 0.47 2.16 -2.22
N ASN A 75 1.11 2.41 -1.08
CA ASN A 75 1.26 3.77 -0.51
C ASN A 75 1.93 4.74 -1.50
N ILE A 76 3.00 4.28 -2.18
CA ILE A 76 3.72 5.08 -3.19
C ILE A 76 2.84 5.32 -4.41
N VAL A 77 2.09 4.30 -4.87
CA VAL A 77 1.18 4.44 -6.02
C VAL A 77 0.06 5.45 -5.72
N PHE A 78 -0.59 5.35 -4.56
CA PHE A 78 -1.62 6.31 -4.17
C PHE A 78 -1.07 7.73 -4.03
N GLN A 79 0.10 7.89 -3.40
CA GLN A 79 0.79 9.19 -3.34
C GLN A 79 1.03 9.76 -4.74
N GLY A 80 1.62 8.97 -5.65
CA GLY A 80 1.92 9.40 -7.01
C GLY A 80 0.69 9.85 -7.78
N ILE A 81 -0.40 9.09 -7.70
CA ILE A 81 -1.65 9.38 -8.40
C ILE A 81 -2.32 10.65 -7.84
N PHE A 82 -2.55 10.71 -6.52
CA PHE A 82 -3.37 11.76 -5.93
C PHE A 82 -2.59 13.06 -5.65
N ALA A 83 -1.27 12.99 -5.44
CA ALA A 83 -0.41 14.17 -5.34
C ALA A 83 0.21 14.60 -6.69
N LYS A 84 -0.07 13.87 -7.79
CA LYS A 84 0.49 14.12 -9.13
C LYS A 84 2.02 14.11 -9.13
N GLN A 85 2.59 13.12 -8.44
CA GLN A 85 4.02 12.96 -8.26
C GLN A 85 4.55 11.78 -9.09
N ASN A 86 5.75 11.92 -9.63
CA ASN A 86 6.49 10.77 -10.14
C ASN A 86 7.02 9.91 -8.96
N TYR A 87 7.68 8.79 -9.28
CA TYR A 87 8.17 7.85 -8.29
C TYR A 87 9.15 8.49 -7.30
N GLU A 88 10.14 9.22 -7.81
CA GLU A 88 11.19 9.85 -6.99
C GLU A 88 10.60 10.92 -6.06
N GLU A 89 9.66 11.72 -6.56
CA GLU A 89 8.93 12.72 -5.79
C GLU A 89 8.08 12.06 -4.70
N ALA A 90 7.32 11.01 -5.03
CA ALA A 90 6.47 10.31 -4.08
C ALA A 90 7.28 9.67 -2.95
N VAL A 91 8.37 8.97 -3.27
CA VAL A 91 9.27 8.38 -2.25
C VAL A 91 9.87 9.45 -1.35
N LYS A 92 10.31 10.58 -1.94
CA LYS A 92 10.86 11.71 -1.18
C LYS A 92 9.83 12.35 -0.27
N THR A 93 8.61 12.58 -0.75
CA THR A 93 7.52 13.18 0.03
C THR A 93 7.10 12.28 1.19
N LEU A 94 7.00 10.97 0.94
CA LEU A 94 6.62 10.01 1.97
C LEU A 94 7.71 9.76 3.02
N ASN A 95 8.96 10.15 2.74
CA ASN A 95 10.12 9.97 3.63
C ASN A 95 10.19 8.55 4.24
N LEU A 96 10.15 7.55 3.36
CA LEU A 96 9.98 6.15 3.74
C LEU A 96 11.25 5.58 4.39
N TRP A 97 11.20 5.36 5.70
CA TRP A 97 12.33 4.85 6.49
C TRP A 97 12.90 3.51 5.98
N TYR A 98 12.07 2.66 5.38
CA TYR A 98 12.47 1.35 4.85
C TYR A 98 13.14 1.40 3.47
N LEU A 99 13.19 2.57 2.82
CA LEU A 99 14.00 2.78 1.61
C LEU A 99 15.32 3.50 1.92
N ASN A 100 15.48 3.98 3.15
CA ASN A 100 16.63 4.79 3.59
C ASN A 100 17.71 3.98 4.33
N ASN A 101 17.51 2.68 4.57
CA ASN A 101 18.51 1.79 5.17
C ASN A 101 18.90 0.68 4.16
N PRO A 102 20.12 0.72 3.58
CA PRO A 102 20.65 -0.34 2.73
C PRO A 102 21.07 -1.59 3.50
#